data_AF-A0A9D2D672-F1
#
_entry.id   AF-A0A9D2D672-F1
#
_cell.length_a   1.000
_cell.length_b   1.000
_cell.length_c   1.000
_cell.angle_alpha   90.00
_cell.angle_beta   90.00
_cell.angle_gamma   90.00
#
_symmetry.space_group_name_H-M   'P 1'
#
loop_
_entity.id
_entity.type
_entity.pdbx_description
1 polymer ?
#
loop_
_entity_poly.entity_id
_entity_poly.type
_entity_poly.pdbx_seq_one_letter_code
_entity_poly.pdbx_strand_id
1 'polypeptide(L)'
;MKLTLTNVREIKRNASPLTKAVCDFVIRRWHDYTDKKRIFTEVLSHGCVSGCVAELIYTNDIAAFYEKYQQDIQRLLMEVMREVSTYNPKDILREWNERDMFAEDTDNQTLLAWFSFEETLWRISQRFECLQ
;
A
#
# COMPACT_ATOMS: atom_id res chain seq x y z
N MET A 1 -2.85 19.37 -3.96
CA MET A 1 -3.33 19.93 -2.66
C MET A 1 -2.17 19.99 -1.66
N LYS A 2 -2.27 20.82 -0.60
CA LYS A 2 -1.23 20.88 0.46
C LYS A 2 -1.23 19.61 1.33
N LEU A 3 -0.05 19.17 1.77
CA LEU A 3 0.08 18.07 2.74
C LEU A 3 -0.30 18.55 4.15
N THR A 4 -1.53 18.25 4.57
CA THR A 4 -2.06 18.58 5.90
C THR A 4 -2.86 17.42 6.46
N LEU A 5 -2.95 17.32 7.79
CA LEU A 5 -3.72 16.27 8.46
C LEU A 5 -5.20 16.32 8.07
N THR A 6 -5.76 17.52 7.90
CA THR A 6 -7.13 17.72 7.42
C THR A 6 -7.33 17.11 6.04
N ASN A 7 -6.41 17.35 5.10
CA ASN A 7 -6.52 16.80 3.76
C ASN A 7 -6.38 15.27 3.75
N VAL A 8 -5.49 14.69 4.56
CA VAL A 8 -5.40 13.22 4.70
C VAL A 8 -6.72 12.64 5.24
N ARG A 9 -7.34 13.29 6.23
CA ARG A 9 -8.66 12.88 6.77
C ARG A 9 -9.77 13.02 5.74
N GLU A 10 -9.71 14.01 4.87
CA GLU A 10 -10.68 14.17 3.78
C GLU A 10 -10.56 13.05 2.75
N ILE A 11 -9.33 12.68 2.37
CA ILE A 11 -9.08 11.50 1.51
C ILE A 11 -9.69 10.25 2.13
N LYS A 12 -9.47 10.03 3.43
CA LYS A 12 -9.98 8.88 4.17
C LYS A 12 -11.51 8.77 4.13
N ARG A 13 -12.25 9.89 4.23
CA ARG A 13 -13.71 9.88 4.44
C ARG A 13 -14.47 9.09 3.37
N ASN A 14 -14.09 9.25 2.10
CA ASN A 14 -14.78 8.67 0.94
C ASN A 14 -13.97 7.56 0.25
N ALA A 15 -12.95 7.02 0.92
CA ALA A 15 -12.04 6.02 0.37
C ALA A 15 -12.53 4.57 0.56
N SER A 16 -11.95 3.65 -0.22
CA SER A 16 -12.08 2.21 -0.01
C SER A 16 -11.51 1.78 1.36
N PRO A 17 -11.93 0.62 1.90
CA PRO A 17 -11.34 0.05 3.11
C PRO A 17 -9.80 0.02 3.12
N LEU A 18 -9.15 -0.39 2.02
CA LEU A 18 -7.69 -0.40 1.91
C LEU A 18 -7.11 1.02 2.03
N THR A 19 -7.61 1.97 1.24
CA THR A 19 -7.14 3.36 1.27
C THR A 19 -7.36 4.00 2.65
N LYS A 20 -8.44 3.65 3.34
CA LYS A 20 -8.67 4.07 4.73
C LYS A 20 -7.58 3.56 5.68
N ALA A 21 -7.16 2.29 5.54
CA ALA A 21 -6.09 1.71 6.34
C ALA A 21 -4.75 2.42 6.13
N VAL A 22 -4.41 2.75 4.88
CA VAL A 22 -3.19 3.49 4.55
C VAL A 22 -3.27 4.94 5.05
N CYS A 23 -4.41 5.62 4.93
CA CYS A 23 -4.60 6.92 5.57
C CYS A 23 -4.46 6.84 7.09
N ASP A 24 -4.94 5.77 7.73
CA ASP A 24 -4.80 5.57 9.17
C ASP A 24 -3.35 5.37 9.60
N PHE A 25 -2.53 4.70 8.78
CA PHE A 25 -1.08 4.69 8.98
C PHE A 25 -0.49 6.10 8.97
N VAL A 26 -0.79 6.90 7.94
CA VAL A 26 -0.27 8.28 7.82
C VAL A 26 -0.73 9.15 9.00
N ILE A 27 -1.99 9.02 9.42
CA ILE A 27 -2.55 9.78 10.54
C ILE A 27 -1.87 9.41 11.85
N ARG A 28 -1.66 8.12 12.12
CA ARG A 28 -0.99 7.66 13.35
C ARG A 28 0.45 8.15 13.43
N ARG A 29 1.18 8.07 12.32
CA ARG A 29 2.59 8.52 12.20
C ARG A 29 2.74 10.04 12.13
N TRP A 30 1.64 10.80 12.04
CA TRP A 30 1.68 12.23 11.72
C TRP A 30 2.54 13.04 12.70
N HIS A 31 2.49 12.69 13.99
CA HIS A 31 3.20 13.42 15.05
C HIS A 31 4.64 12.93 15.27
N ASP A 32 5.01 11.78 14.70
CA ASP A 32 6.34 11.17 14.88
C ASP A 32 7.43 11.91 14.07
N TYR A 33 7.04 12.65 13.04
CA TYR A 33 7.96 13.31 12.11
C TYR A 33 7.80 14.81 12.14
N THR A 34 8.90 15.58 12.21
CA THR A 34 8.84 17.03 11.98
C THR A 34 8.47 17.31 10.51
N ASP A 35 9.23 16.73 9.58
CA ASP A 35 8.93 16.75 8.14
C ASP A 35 7.94 15.63 7.78
N LYS A 36 6.71 16.03 7.46
CA LYS A 36 5.60 15.10 7.16
C LYS A 36 5.81 14.31 5.87
N LYS A 37 6.68 14.77 4.97
CA LYS A 37 6.99 14.04 3.74
C LYS A 37 7.65 12.70 4.04
N ARG A 38 8.42 12.61 5.14
CA ARG A 38 9.14 11.40 5.54
C ARG A 38 8.23 10.20 5.79
N ILE A 39 6.99 10.43 6.22
CA ILE A 39 5.98 9.37 6.39
C ILE A 39 5.75 8.61 5.07
N PHE A 40 5.82 9.31 3.94
CA PHE A 40 5.66 8.73 2.60
C PHE A 40 6.99 8.27 2.05
N THR A 41 8.02 9.13 2.07
CA THR A 41 9.28 8.84 1.39
C THR A 41 10.03 7.66 2.02
N GLU A 42 9.91 7.41 3.32
CA GLU A 42 10.55 6.25 3.94
C GLU A 42 9.96 4.94 3.42
N VAL A 43 8.64 4.85 3.33
CA VAL A 43 7.97 3.67 2.78
C VAL A 43 8.25 3.53 1.28
N LEU A 44 8.13 4.61 0.51
CA LEU A 44 8.32 4.56 -0.94
C LEU A 44 9.78 4.34 -1.38
N SER A 45 10.77 4.66 -0.54
CA SER A 45 12.19 4.44 -0.86
C SER A 45 12.70 3.07 -0.43
N HIS A 46 12.07 2.45 0.56
CA HIS A 46 12.59 1.21 1.18
C HIS A 46 11.61 0.03 1.11
N GLY A 47 10.34 0.29 0.80
CA GLY A 47 9.26 -0.69 0.81
C GLY A 47 8.86 -1.14 2.21
N CYS A 48 7.69 -1.77 2.31
CA CYS A 48 7.21 -2.46 3.51
C CYS A 48 8.17 -3.57 3.97
N VAL A 49 8.87 -4.20 3.03
CA VAL A 49 9.91 -5.22 3.30
C VAL A 49 11.00 -4.74 4.27
N SER A 50 11.26 -3.42 4.34
CA SER A 50 12.23 -2.83 5.27
C SER A 50 11.77 -2.77 6.73
N GLY A 51 10.50 -3.09 7.01
CA GLY A 51 9.89 -2.99 8.33
C GLY A 51 9.49 -1.57 8.75
N CYS A 52 9.44 -0.61 7.81
CA CYS A 52 8.96 0.75 8.08
C CYS A 52 7.46 0.83 8.44
N VAL A 53 6.69 -0.21 8.06
CA VAL A 53 5.28 -0.42 8.39
C VAL A 53 5.18 -1.62 9.33
N ALA A 54 5.11 -1.35 10.64
CA ALA A 54 5.18 -2.38 11.68
C ALA A 54 4.09 -3.46 11.56
N GLU A 55 2.91 -3.08 11.05
CA GLU A 55 1.77 -3.98 10.85
C GLU A 55 1.95 -4.98 9.70
N LEU A 56 2.98 -4.78 8.86
CA LEU A 56 3.25 -5.60 7.69
C LEU A 56 4.64 -6.26 7.78
N ILE A 57 5.06 -6.66 8.98
CA ILE A 57 6.32 -7.38 9.23
C ILE A 57 6.07 -8.87 9.47
N TYR A 58 5.13 -9.20 10.36
CA TYR A 58 4.88 -10.58 10.77
C TYR A 58 3.89 -11.25 9.82
N THR A 59 4.21 -12.46 9.37
CA THR A 59 3.42 -13.21 8.38
C THR A 59 1.94 -13.36 8.77
N ASN A 60 1.64 -13.56 10.06
CA ASN A 60 0.26 -13.66 10.53
C ASN A 60 -0.52 -12.34 10.38
N ASP A 61 0.11 -11.21 10.73
CA ASP A 61 -0.52 -9.88 10.60
C ASP A 61 -0.70 -9.52 9.13
N ILE A 62 0.27 -9.89 8.29
CA ILE A 62 0.23 -9.71 6.84
C ILE A 62 -0.91 -10.53 6.22
N ALA A 63 -1.04 -11.82 6.57
CA ALA A 63 -2.12 -12.67 6.07
C ALA A 63 -3.49 -12.12 6.49
N ALA A 64 -3.64 -11.68 7.74
CA ALA A 64 -4.87 -11.04 8.22
C ALA A 64 -5.17 -9.72 7.50
N PHE A 65 -4.15 -8.92 7.17
CA PHE A 65 -4.30 -7.73 6.35
C PHE A 65 -4.77 -8.08 4.93
N TYR A 66 -4.13 -9.05 4.29
CA TYR A 66 -4.50 -9.52 2.96
C TYR A 66 -5.94 -10.01 2.92
N GLU A 67 -6.33 -10.92 3.83
CA GLU A 67 -7.70 -11.47 3.90
C GLU A 67 -8.73 -10.35 4.07
N LYS A 68 -8.47 -9.40 4.98
CA LYS A 68 -9.38 -8.30 5.25
C LYS A 68 -9.59 -7.36 4.06
N TYR A 69 -8.55 -7.14 3.24
CA TYR A 69 -8.57 -6.18 2.14
C TYR A 69 -8.53 -6.82 0.76
N GLN A 70 -8.67 -8.15 0.66
CA GLN A 70 -8.44 -8.94 -0.55
C GLN A 70 -9.12 -8.37 -1.80
N GLN A 71 -10.40 -7.98 -1.69
CA GLN A 71 -11.15 -7.44 -2.82
C GLN A 71 -10.59 -6.10 -3.35
N ASP A 72 -10.16 -5.22 -2.45
CA ASP A 72 -9.55 -3.94 -2.83
C ASP A 72 -8.16 -4.16 -3.43
N ILE A 73 -7.39 -5.08 -2.86
CA ILE A 73 -6.06 -5.48 -3.34
C ILE A 73 -6.15 -6.03 -4.76
N GLN A 74 -7.06 -6.98 -5.01
CA GLN A 74 -7.27 -7.56 -6.34
C GLN A 74 -7.71 -6.50 -7.35
N ARG A 75 -8.61 -5.59 -6.98
CA ARG A 75 -9.04 -4.49 -7.83
C ARG A 75 -7.86 -3.58 -8.20
N LEU A 76 -7.04 -3.21 -7.22
CA LEU A 76 -5.85 -2.38 -7.43
C LEU A 76 -4.82 -3.06 -8.33
N LEU A 77 -4.55 -4.35 -8.11
CA LEU A 77 -3.65 -5.11 -8.95
C LEU A 77 -4.12 -5.13 -10.41
N MET A 78 -5.40 -5.43 -10.65
CA MET A 78 -5.98 -5.41 -12.01
C MET A 78 -5.92 -4.02 -12.66
N GLU A 79 -6.08 -2.96 -11.88
CA GLU A 79 -5.97 -1.59 -12.35
C GLU A 79 -4.54 -1.26 -12.80
N VAL A 80 -3.54 -1.54 -11.95
CA VAL A 80 -2.11 -1.34 -12.29
C VAL A 80 -1.69 -2.19 -13.48
N MET A 81 -2.11 -3.46 -13.52
CA MET A 81 -1.84 -4.35 -14.66
C MET A 81 -2.37 -3.78 -15.98
N ARG A 82 -3.57 -3.18 -15.95
CA ARG A 82 -4.14 -2.49 -17.12
C ARG A 82 -3.35 -1.24 -17.49
N GLU A 83 -2.94 -0.43 -16.50
CA GLU A 83 -2.15 0.79 -16.73
C GLU A 83 -0.81 0.50 -17.42
N VAL A 84 -0.14 -0.58 -17.02
CA VAL A 84 1.16 -0.98 -17.61
C VAL A 84 1.03 -1.98 -18.76
N SER A 85 -0.20 -2.28 -19.20
CA SER A 85 -0.50 -3.21 -20.31
C SER A 85 0.06 -4.63 -20.13
N THR A 86 0.02 -5.17 -18.91
CA THR A 86 0.36 -6.58 -18.62
C THR A 86 -0.85 -7.37 -18.11
N TYR A 87 -0.77 -8.70 -18.26
CA TYR A 87 -1.71 -9.65 -17.69
C TYR A 87 -1.03 -10.67 -16.76
N ASN A 88 0.28 -10.52 -16.48
CA ASN A 88 1.02 -11.38 -15.57
C ASN A 88 1.44 -10.59 -14.31
N PRO A 89 0.99 -10.98 -13.10
CA PRO A 89 1.42 -10.35 -11.85
C PRO A 89 2.95 -10.28 -11.69
N LYS A 90 3.69 -11.25 -12.25
CA LYS A 90 5.16 -11.30 -12.17
C LYS A 90 5.87 -10.13 -12.85
N ASP A 91 5.21 -9.49 -13.81
CA ASP A 91 5.75 -8.31 -14.48
C ASP A 91 5.77 -7.07 -13.57
N ILE A 92 4.99 -7.10 -12.49
CA ILE A 92 4.91 -6.05 -11.46
C ILE A 92 5.60 -6.54 -10.17
N LEU A 93 5.33 -7.78 -9.78
CA LEU A 93 5.77 -8.41 -8.54
C LEU A 93 6.85 -9.45 -8.87
N ARG A 94 8.12 -9.01 -8.87
CA ARG A 94 9.25 -9.84 -9.32
C ARG A 94 9.37 -11.21 -8.62
N GLU A 95 9.02 -11.27 -7.35
CA GLU A 95 9.10 -12.49 -6.53
C GLU A 95 7.83 -13.36 -6.57
N TRP A 96 6.86 -13.01 -7.43
CA TRP A 96 5.60 -13.73 -7.57
C TRP A 96 5.80 -15.21 -7.87
N ASN A 97 5.19 -16.07 -7.05
CA ASN A 97 5.17 -17.51 -7.27
C ASN A 97 4.07 -17.87 -8.27
N GLU A 98 4.45 -18.16 -9.52
CA GLU A 98 3.53 -18.52 -10.60
C GLU A 98 2.78 -19.85 -10.36
N ARG A 99 3.25 -20.69 -9.43
CA ARG A 99 2.53 -21.92 -9.05
C ARG A 99 1.34 -21.65 -8.14
N ASP A 100 1.35 -20.51 -7.44
CA ASP A 100 0.26 -20.05 -6.58
C ASP A 100 -0.48 -18.86 -7.22
N MET A 101 -1.11 -19.12 -8.37
CA MET A 101 -1.79 -18.06 -9.15
C MET A 101 -2.94 -17.38 -8.40
N PHE A 102 -3.49 -18.02 -7.38
CA PHE A 102 -4.65 -17.52 -6.63
C PHE A 102 -4.26 -16.88 -5.28
N ALA A 103 -2.96 -16.81 -4.97
CA ALA A 103 -2.44 -16.31 -3.70
C ALA A 103 -3.05 -17.02 -2.48
N GLU A 104 -3.08 -18.35 -2.53
CA GLU A 104 -3.49 -19.23 -1.43
C GLU A 104 -2.39 -19.33 -0.37
N ASP A 105 -1.12 -19.22 -0.77
CA ASP A 105 0.04 -19.31 0.12
C ASP A 105 0.46 -17.93 0.65
N THR A 106 1.05 -17.91 1.84
CA THR A 106 1.43 -16.67 2.52
C THR A 106 2.45 -15.83 1.78
N ASP A 107 3.26 -16.43 0.90
CA ASP A 107 4.28 -15.72 0.13
C ASP A 107 3.64 -14.71 -0.85
N ASN A 108 2.71 -15.18 -1.69
CA ASN A 108 2.01 -14.30 -2.62
C ASN A 108 1.05 -13.34 -1.89
N GLN A 109 0.44 -13.77 -0.78
CA GLN A 109 -0.34 -12.88 0.08
C GLN A 109 0.51 -11.73 0.64
N THR A 110 1.75 -12.03 1.03
CA THR A 110 2.71 -11.03 1.53
C THR A 110 3.08 -10.03 0.45
N LEU A 111 3.43 -10.50 -0.74
CA LEU A 111 3.74 -9.64 -1.87
C LEU A 111 2.56 -8.72 -2.20
N LEU A 112 1.34 -9.25 -2.21
CA LEU A 112 0.13 -8.48 -2.49
C LEU A 112 -0.19 -7.46 -1.40
N ALA A 113 0.00 -7.82 -0.13
CA ALA A 113 -0.20 -6.91 1.00
C ALA A 113 0.79 -5.72 0.92
N TRP A 114 2.09 -5.99 0.75
CA TRP A 114 3.11 -4.95 0.59
C TRP A 114 2.85 -4.08 -0.63
N PHE A 115 2.70 -4.68 -1.81
CA PHE A 115 2.38 -3.97 -3.05
C PHE A 115 1.17 -3.05 -2.89
N SER A 116 0.06 -3.58 -2.37
CA SER A 116 -1.17 -2.81 -2.28
C SER A 116 -1.06 -1.65 -1.31
N PHE A 117 -0.29 -1.80 -0.23
CA PHE A 117 -0.03 -0.73 0.71
C PHE A 117 0.84 0.37 0.08
N GLU A 118 1.96 -0.02 -0.52
CA GLU A 118 2.94 0.88 -1.13
C GLU A 118 2.32 1.66 -2.30
N GLU A 119 1.64 0.97 -3.21
CA GLU A 119 0.97 1.58 -4.36
C GLU A 119 -0.16 2.52 -3.92
N THR A 120 -0.96 2.12 -2.93
CA THR A 120 -2.00 3.00 -2.38
C THR A 120 -1.37 4.24 -1.73
N LEU A 121 -0.26 4.09 -1.01
CA LEU A 121 0.45 5.20 -0.39
C LEU A 121 1.03 6.16 -1.44
N TRP A 122 1.59 5.62 -2.52
CA TRP A 122 2.06 6.38 -3.67
C TRP A 122 0.93 7.15 -4.35
N ARG A 123 -0.20 6.50 -4.66
CA ARG A 123 -1.38 7.16 -5.23
C ARG A 123 -1.94 8.27 -4.34
N ILE A 124 -1.89 8.10 -3.01
CA ILE A 124 -2.21 9.16 -2.05
C ILE A 124 -1.18 10.30 -2.14
N SER A 125 0.12 9.98 -2.22
CA SER A 125 1.20 10.98 -2.29
C SER A 125 1.07 11.85 -3.54
N GLN A 126 0.67 11.27 -4.68
CA GLN A 126 0.43 11.98 -5.94
C GLN A 126 -0.66 13.08 -5.84
N ARG A 127 -1.48 13.09 -4.79
CA ARG A 127 -2.47 14.15 -4.56
C ARG A 127 -1.85 15.41 -3.94
N PHE A 128 -0.64 15.30 -3.38
CA PHE A 128 0.03 16.38 -2.66
C PHE A 128 1.14 17.02 -3.49
N GLU A 129 1.06 18.35 -3.68
CA GLU A 129 2.01 19.11 -4.53
C GLU A 129 3.47 18.99 -4.10
N CYS A 130 3.71 18.76 -2.81
CA CYS A 130 5.06 18.71 -2.26
C CYS A 130 5.70 17.31 -2.30
N LEU A 131 4.97 16.31 -2.83
CA LEU A 131 5.36 14.91 -2.98
C LEU A 131 5.27 14.43 -4.45
N GLN A 132 4.89 15.33 -5.36
CA GLN A 132 5.11 15.20 -6.80
C GLN A 132 6.52 15.66 -7.13
#